data_AF-A0A165R2S6-F1
#
_entry.id   AF-A0A165R2S6-F1
#
_cell.length_a   1.000
_cell.length_b   1.000
_cell.length_c   1.000
_cell.angle_alpha   90.00
_cell.angle_beta   90.00
_cell.angle_gamma   90.00
#
_symmetry.space_group_name_H-M   'P 1'
#
loop_
_entity.id
_entity.type
_entity.pdbx_description
1 polymer ?
#
loop_
_entity_poly.entity_id
_entity_poly.type
_entity_poly.pdbx_seq_one_letter_code
_entity_poly.pdbx_strand_id
1 'polypeptide(L)' 'MFRIGFGGIFSGAGYVLLCGDAYNGSGITTAWSLTYLLFNLKNSLKTQRNVVSLGLSAATLASAACYGTEYFLLQNTQLL' A
#
# COMPACT_ATOMS: atom_id res chain seq x y z
N MET A 1 3.97 13.70 -9.64
CA MET A 1 2.95 13.14 -8.73
C MET A 1 3.33 13.54 -7.30
N PHE A 2 2.52 14.33 -6.60
CA PHE A 2 2.85 14.74 -5.22
C PHE A 2 2.72 13.54 -4.28
N ARG A 3 3.85 13.07 -3.74
CA ARG A 3 3.93 11.95 -2.78
C ARG A 3 3.08 12.17 -1.52
N ILE A 4 2.76 13.42 -1.20
CA ILE A 4 1.89 13.83 -0.10
C ILE A 4 0.48 13.22 -0.21
N GLY A 5 -0.06 13.10 -1.44
CA GLY A 5 -1.38 12.49 -1.64
C GLY A 5 -1.43 11.03 -1.18
N PHE A 6 -0.36 10.27 -1.41
CA PHE A 6 -0.24 8.90 -0.91
C PHE A 6 -0.21 8.85 0.61
N GLY A 7 0.46 9.80 1.27
CA GLY A 7 0.45 9.90 2.74
C GLY A 7 -0.96 10.05 3.30
N GLY A 8 -1.77 10.94 2.73
CA GLY A 8 -3.18 11.10 3.15
C GLY A 8 -4.00 9.83 2.95
N ILE A 9 -3.81 9.14 1.82
CA ILE A 9 -4.51 7.89 1.52
C ILE A 9 -4.11 6.78 2.50
N PHE A 10 -2.82 6.61 2.79
CA PHE A 10 -2.37 5.59 3.75
C PHE A 10 -2.84 5.89 5.18
N SER A 11 -2.87 7.16 5.60
CA SER A 11 -3.47 7.54 6.88
C SER A 11 -4.96 7.21 6.93
N GLY A 12 -5.69 7.51 5.85
CA GLY A 12 -7.11 7.15 5.74
C GLY A 12 -7.34 5.64 5.79
N ALA A 13 -6.53 4.85 5.08
CA ALA A 13 -6.59 3.40 5.13
C ALA A 13 -6.31 2.85 6.55
N GLY A 14 -5.32 3.42 7.25
CA GLY A 14 -5.03 3.10 8.64
C GLY A 14 -6.20 3.43 9.58
N TYR A 15 -6.90 4.54 9.35
CA TYR A 15 -8.11 4.87 10.10
C TYR A 15 -9.25 3.86 9.86
N VAL A 16 -9.47 3.44 8.61
CA VAL A 16 -10.47 2.40 8.27
C VAL A 16 -10.15 1.08 8.99
N LEU A 17 -8.87 0.67 8.99
CA LEU A 17 -8.40 -0.50 9.75
C LEU A 17 -8.64 -0.34 11.26
N LEU A 18 -8.36 0.84 11.82
CA LEU A 18 -8.59 1.15 13.24
C LEU A 18 -10.08 1.05 13.61
N CYS A 19 -10.99 1.41 12.71
CA CYS A 19 -12.43 1.27 12.89
C CYS A 19 -12.94 -0.18 12.83
N GLY A 20 -12.05 -1.16 12.66
CA GLY A 20 -12.41 -2.58 12.59
C GLY A 20 -12.85 -3.06 11.19
N ASP A 21 -12.81 -2.19 10.18
CA ASP A 21 -13.13 -2.55 8.80
C ASP A 21 -11.87 -3.08 8.08
N ALA A 22 -11.49 -4.30 8.45
CA ALA A 22 -10.30 -4.97 7.92
C ALA A 22 -10.39 -5.22 6.41
N TYR A 23 -11.59 -5.48 5.87
CA TYR A 23 -11.78 -5.76 4.45
C TYR A 23 -11.54 -4.50 3.60
N ASN A 24 -12.22 -3.37 3.89
CA ASN A 24 -12.00 -2.16 3.10
C ASN A 24 -10.60 -1.56 3.36
N GLY A 25 -10.13 -1.60 4.61
CA GLY A 25 -8.82 -1.07 4.98
C GLY A 25 -7.66 -1.79 4.28
N SER A 26 -7.70 -3.12 4.21
CA SER A 26 -6.71 -3.92 3.48
C SER A 26 -6.80 -3.71 1.96
N GLY A 27 -8.01 -3.59 1.41
CA GLY A 27 -8.23 -3.30 -0.01
C GLY A 27 -7.66 -1.95 -0.45
N ILE A 28 -7.95 -0.87 0.30
CA ILE A 28 -7.42 0.47 0.04
C ILE A 28 -5.89 0.45 0.13
N THR A 29 -5.34 -0.13 1.21
CA THR A 29 -3.89 -0.21 1.42
C THR A 29 -3.19 -0.94 0.28
N THR A 30 -3.76 -2.05 -0.17
CA THR A 30 -3.23 -2.85 -1.28
C THR A 30 -3.24 -2.08 -2.59
N ALA A 31 -4.41 -1.54 -2.98
CA ALA A 31 -4.59 -0.84 -4.25
C ALA A 31 -3.62 0.34 -4.38
N TRP A 32 -3.55 1.19 -3.36
CA TRP A 32 -2.73 2.39 -3.41
C TRP A 32 -1.23 2.14 -3.21
N SER A 33 -0.86 1.04 -2.54
CA SER A 33 0.53 0.57 -2.53
C SER A 33 1.00 0.14 -3.92
N LEU A 34 0.17 -0.61 -4.66
CA LEU A 34 0.46 -0.99 -6.05
C LEU A 34 0.50 0.23 -6.96
N THR A 35 -0.43 1.17 -6.82
CA THR A 35 -0.41 2.44 -7.55
C THR A 35 0.87 3.23 -7.28
N TYR A 36 1.33 3.31 -6.02
CA TYR A 36 2.60 3.97 -5.69
C TYR A 36 3.77 3.34 -6.42
N LEU A 37 3.86 2.00 -6.40
CA LEU A 37 4.92 1.25 -7.08
C LEU A 37 4.90 1.50 -8.59
N LEU A 38 3.73 1.43 -9.23
CA LEU A 38 3.58 1.69 -10.67
C LEU A 38 4.14 3.07 -11.07
N PHE A 39 3.89 4.10 -10.27
CA PHE A 39 4.35 5.46 -10.59
C PHE A 39 5.79 5.75 -10.17
N ASN A 40 6.31 5.11 -9.11
CA ASN A 40 7.55 5.54 -8.47
C ASN A 40 8.69 4.52 -8.50
N LEU A 41 8.41 3.22 -8.72
CA LEU A 41 9.41 2.17 -8.58
C LEU A 41 10.56 2.33 -9.59
N LYS A 42 10.25 2.54 -10.88
CA LYS A 42 11.27 2.73 -11.93
C LYS A 42 12.21 3.89 -11.58
N ASN A 43 11.65 5.02 -11.17
CA ASN A 43 12.43 6.20 -10.82
C ASN A 43 13.27 5.97 -9.56
N SER A 44 12.73 5.27 -8.56
CA SER A 44 13.45 4.92 -7.33
C SER A 44 14.65 4.00 -7.61
N LEU A 45 14.54 3.09 -8.57
CA LEU A 45 15.60 2.13 -8.91
C LEU A 45 16.63 2.66 -9.91
N LYS A 46 16.23 3.57 -10.82
CA LYS A 46 17.09 3.98 -11.95
C LYS A 46 17.58 5.42 -11.87
N THR A 47 16.69 6.36 -11.58
CA THR A 47 16.97 7.80 -11.77
C THR A 47 17.28 8.52 -10.46
N GLN A 48 16.52 8.23 -9.40
CA GLN A 48 16.59 8.89 -8.11
C GLN A 48 16.73 7.84 -7.01
N ARG A 49 17.86 7.13 -7.04
CA ARG A 49 18.31 6.09 -6.07
C ARG A 49 18.60 6.65 -4.67
N ASN A 50 17.77 7.59 -4.21
CA ASN A 50 17.83 8.11 -2.86
C ASN A 50 17.19 7.11 -1.89
N VAL A 51 17.81 6.94 -0.73
CA VAL A 51 17.38 6.06 0.37
C VAL A 51 15.90 6.24 0.71
N VAL A 52 15.38 7.46 0.74
CA VAL A 52 13.97 7.75 1.04
C VAL A 52 13.06 7.16 -0.04
N SER A 53 13.41 7.31 -1.31
CA SER A 53 12.59 6.80 -2.42
C SER A 53 12.56 5.27 -2.43
N LEU A 54 13.72 4.65 -2.19
CA LEU A 54 13.85 3.21 -2.07
C LEU A 54 13.09 2.66 -0.86
N GLY A 55 13.23 3.32 0.29
CA GLY A 55 12.52 2.96 1.52
C GLY A 55 11.01 3.03 1.35
N LEU A 56 10.49 4.10 0.72
CA LEU A 56 9.07 4.20 0.42
C LEU A 56 8.60 3.11 -0.56
N SER A 57 9.37 2.82 -1.62
CA SER A 57 9.05 1.72 -2.53
C SER A 57 9.04 0.37 -1.82
N ALA A 58 10.03 0.10 -0.95
CA ALA A 58 10.09 -1.12 -0.16
C ALA A 58 8.90 -1.23 0.80
N ALA A 59 8.57 -0.15 1.51
CA ALA A 59 7.43 -0.10 2.42
C ALA A 59 6.11 -0.38 1.69
N THR A 60 5.87 0.27 0.55
CA THR A 60 4.65 0.01 -0.23
C THR A 60 4.63 -1.40 -0.82
N LEU A 61 5.78 -1.97 -1.18
CA LEU A 61 5.85 -3.36 -1.63
C LEU A 61 5.47 -4.32 -0.50
N ALA A 62 6.02 -4.12 0.69
CA ALA A 62 5.66 -4.90 1.87
C ALA A 62 4.17 -4.77 2.21
N SER A 63 3.62 -3.55 2.18
CA SER A 63 2.20 -3.29 2.42
C SER A 63 1.32 -3.98 1.38
N ALA A 64 1.65 -3.91 0.09
CA ALA A 64 0.90 -4.59 -0.97
C ALA A 64 0.88 -6.11 -0.77
N ALA A 65 2.00 -6.70 -0.37
CA ALA A 65 2.09 -8.14 -0.12
C ALA A 65 1.28 -8.57 1.12
N CYS A 66 1.44 -7.86 2.23
CA CYS A 66 0.77 -8.17 3.50
C CYS A 66 -0.74 -7.95 3.40
N TYR A 67 -1.18 -6.73 3.07
CA TYR A 67 -2.61 -6.43 2.99
C TYR A 67 -3.29 -7.06 1.77
N GLY A 68 -2.54 -7.36 0.70
CA GLY A 68 -3.08 -8.11 -0.44
C GLY A 68 -3.40 -9.56 -0.06
N THR A 69 -2.56 -10.16 0.79
CA THR A 69 -2.82 -11.50 1.35
C THR A 69 -4.08 -11.48 2.21
N GLU A 70 -4.23 -10.49 3.08
CA GLU A 70 -5.45 -10.30 3.88
C GLU A 70 -6.69 -10.16 2.99
N TYR A 71 -6.66 -9.22 2.05
CA TYR A 71 -7.80 -8.86 1.21
C TYR A 71 -8.24 -9.99 0.26
N PHE A 72 -7.28 -10.61 -0.44
CA PHE A 72 -7.60 -11.58 -1.50
C PHE A 72 -7.69 -13.02 -1.01
N LEU A 73 -6.89 -13.43 -0.01
CA LEU A 73 -6.78 -14.83 0.41
C LEU A 73 -7.52 -15.08 1.72
N LEU A 74 -7.20 -14.33 2.78
CA LEU A 74 -7.69 -14.62 4.13
C LEU A 74 -9.16 -14.24 4.31
N GLN A 75 -9.56 -13.03 3.92
CA GLN A 75 -10.96 -12.61 4.03
C GLN A 75 -11.89 -13.46 3.14
N ASN A 76 -11.42 -13.88 1.97
CA ASN A 76 -12.21 -14.71 1.06
C ASN A 76 -12.44 -16.12 1.63
N THR A 77 -11.45 -16.65 2.34
CA THR A 77 -11.54 -17.98 2.99
C THR A 77 -12.45 -17.97 4.22
N GLN A 78 -12.58 -16.83 4.93
CA GLN A 78 -13.44 -16.71 6.12
C GLN A 78 -14.95 -16.65 5.81
N LEU A 79 -15.32 -16.44 4.53
CA LEU A 79 -16.71 -16.30 4.08
C LEU A 79 -17.30 -17.59 3.48
N LEU A 80 -16.52 -18.68 3.45
CA LEU A 80 -16.90 -20.03 2.99
C LEU A 80 -17.04 -20.98 4.19
#